data_AF-A0AAD6BXC2-F1
#
_entry.id   AF-A0AAD6BXC2-F1
#
_cell.length_a   1.000
_cell.length_b   1.000
_cell.length_c   1.000
_cell.angle_alpha   90.00
_cell.angle_beta   90.00
_cell.angle_gamma   90.00
#
_symmetry.space_group_name_H-M   'P 1'
#
loop_
_entity.id
_entity.type
_entity.pdbx_description
1 polymer ?
#
loop_
_entity_poly.entity_id
_entity_poly.type
_entity_poly.pdbx_seq_one_letter_code
_entity_poly.pdbx_strand_id
1 'polypeptide(L)'
;MSGDIETFTASLYGELRRGDASMRDLKTRLVADVKKALVEVIAERPGTAWVDYHGHTKKVAEHGKLYDDATNDEIWFDHDGSETKPGYWKRGTIAYLTATFHVEDV
;
A
#
# COMPACT_ATOMS: atom_id res chain seq x y z
N MET A 1 3.04 28.26 -6.74
CA MET A 1 2.08 27.28 -6.23
C MET A 1 2.88 26.35 -5.36
N SER A 2 2.63 26.35 -4.05
CA SER A 2 3.30 25.44 -3.11
C SER A 2 2.31 24.33 -2.87
N GLY A 3 2.45 23.21 -3.55
CA GLY A 3 1.69 22.02 -3.15
C GLY A 3 2.27 21.48 -1.86
N ASP A 4 1.38 21.04 -0.98
CA ASP A 4 1.80 20.39 0.25
C ASP A 4 2.25 18.97 -0.09
N ILE A 5 3.19 18.45 0.71
CA ILE A 5 3.67 17.08 0.56
C ILE A 5 3.20 16.30 1.78
N GLU A 6 2.45 15.22 1.56
CA GLU A 6 1.95 14.36 2.63
C GLU A 6 2.45 12.92 2.47
N THR A 7 2.89 12.30 3.57
CA THR A 7 3.38 10.91 3.56
C THR A 7 2.36 9.99 4.19
N PHE A 8 2.14 8.86 3.52
CA PHE A 8 1.16 7.85 3.90
C PHE A 8 1.81 6.50 4.06
N THR A 9 1.27 5.70 4.97
CA THR A 9 1.71 4.33 5.18
C THR A 9 0.50 3.40 5.15
N ALA A 10 0.65 2.28 4.46
CA ALA A 10 -0.28 1.17 4.47
C ALA A 10 0.45 -0.11 4.87
N SER A 11 -0.25 -1.00 5.57
CA SER A 11 0.26 -2.31 5.92
C SER A 11 -0.79 -3.37 5.64
N LEU A 12 -0.38 -4.50 5.10
CA LEU A 12 -1.28 -5.60 4.80
C LEU A 12 -0.67 -6.94 5.20
N TYR A 13 -1.39 -7.70 6.03
CA TYR A 13 -1.04 -9.07 6.36
C TYR A 13 -1.52 -10.04 5.27
N GLY A 14 -0.65 -10.97 4.89
CA GLY A 14 -0.99 -12.05 3.97
C GLY A 14 -0.48 -13.39 4.45
N GLU A 15 -1.27 -14.42 4.18
CA GLU A 15 -0.91 -15.82 4.40
C GLU A 15 -0.89 -16.56 3.06
N LEU A 16 -0.06 -17.60 3.00
CA LEU A 16 -0.02 -18.56 1.90
C LEU A 16 -1.38 -19.22 1.76
N ARG A 17 -2.09 -18.85 0.69
CA ARG A 17 -3.33 -19.51 0.32
C ARG A 17 -3.02 -20.73 -0.54
N ARG A 18 -4.01 -21.61 -0.73
CA ARG A 18 -3.89 -22.83 -1.54
C ARG A 18 -3.45 -22.60 -3.01
N GLY A 19 -3.44 -21.34 -3.47
CA GLY A 19 -2.97 -20.91 -4.80
C GLY A 19 -1.62 -20.16 -4.80
N ASP A 20 -1.07 -19.79 -3.65
CA ASP A 20 0.29 -19.23 -3.57
C ASP A 20 1.27 -20.41 -3.57
N ALA A 21 2.00 -20.62 -4.67
CA ALA A 21 2.92 -21.76 -4.78
C ALA A 21 4.15 -21.60 -3.85
N SER A 22 4.54 -20.36 -3.55
CA SER A 22 5.69 -20.03 -2.71
C SER A 22 5.51 -18.72 -1.93
N MET A 23 6.39 -18.49 -0.94
CA MET A 23 6.47 -17.20 -0.23
C MET A 23 6.78 -16.03 -1.16
N ARG A 24 7.52 -16.28 -2.24
CA ARG A 24 7.81 -15.26 -3.26
C ARG A 24 6.53 -14.83 -3.98
N ASP A 25 5.65 -15.77 -4.29
CA ASP A 25 4.37 -15.48 -4.95
C ASP A 25 3.45 -14.70 -3.99
N LEU A 26 3.42 -15.09 -2.71
CA LEU A 26 2.72 -14.33 -1.68
C LEU A 26 3.23 -12.89 -1.58
N LYS A 27 4.55 -12.67 -1.50
CA LYS A 27 5.15 -11.32 -1.45
C LYS A 27 4.80 -10.50 -2.68
N THR A 28 4.83 -11.12 -3.86
CA THR A 28 4.45 -10.46 -5.13
C THR A 28 2.98 -10.02 -5.11
N ARG A 29 2.08 -10.90 -4.65
CA ARG A 29 0.66 -10.56 -4.48
C ARG A 29 0.45 -9.46 -3.44
N LEU A 30 1.14 -9.56 -2.30
CA LEU A 30 1.06 -8.57 -1.22
C LEU A 30 1.55 -7.19 -1.66
N VAL A 31 2.56 -7.10 -2.53
CA VAL A 31 2.97 -5.82 -3.14
C VAL A 31 1.82 -5.19 -3.90
N ALA A 32 1.14 -5.95 -4.76
CA ALA A 32 0.01 -5.43 -5.52
C ALA A 32 -1.17 -5.04 -4.59
N ASP A 33 -1.43 -5.85 -3.56
CA ASP A 33 -2.54 -5.62 -2.64
C ASP A 33 -2.29 -4.44 -1.69
N VAL A 34 -1.06 -4.26 -1.18
CA VAL A 34 -0.72 -3.13 -0.29
C VAL A 34 -0.73 -1.79 -1.02
N LYS A 35 -0.38 -1.76 -2.32
CA LYS A 35 -0.53 -0.57 -3.17
C LYS A 35 -1.99 -0.13 -3.30
N LYS A 36 -2.90 -1.10 -3.51
CA LYS A 36 -4.34 -0.81 -3.52
C LYS A 36 -4.82 -0.35 -2.15
N ALA A 37 -4.36 -0.98 -1.08
CA ALA A 37 -4.71 -0.60 0.28
C ALA A 37 -4.27 0.85 0.60
N LEU A 38 -3.12 1.30 0.10
CA LEU A 38 -2.68 2.68 0.27
C LEU A 38 -3.65 3.68 -0.38
N VAL A 39 -4.11 3.40 -1.60
CA VAL A 39 -5.12 4.24 -2.27
C VAL A 39 -6.41 4.31 -1.47
N GLU A 40 -6.86 3.18 -0.92
CA GLU A 40 -8.03 3.12 -0.07
C GLU A 40 -7.85 3.94 1.22
N VAL A 41 -6.70 3.83 1.89
CA VAL A 41 -6.38 4.62 3.09
C VAL A 41 -6.45 6.13 2.83
N ILE A 42 -5.94 6.59 1.68
CA ILE A 42 -6.00 8.01 1.30
C ILE A 42 -7.43 8.41 0.93
N ALA A 43 -8.16 7.56 0.20
CA ALA A 43 -9.53 7.79 -0.21
C ALA A 43 -10.51 7.89 0.96
N GLU A 44 -10.24 7.20 2.07
CA GLU A 44 -11.05 7.27 3.29
C GLU A 44 -10.81 8.54 4.11
N ARG A 45 -9.77 9.33 3.81
CA ARG A 45 -9.54 10.59 4.52
C ARG A 45 -10.64 11.61 4.21
N PRO A 46 -11.16 12.30 5.25
CA PRO A 46 -12.10 13.39 5.05
C PRO A 46 -11.51 14.47 4.13
N GLY A 47 -12.28 14.87 3.12
CA GLY A 47 -11.87 15.90 2.17
C GLY A 47 -11.03 15.40 1.00
N THR A 48 -10.79 14.09 0.86
CA THR A 48 -10.17 13.54 -0.36
C THR A 48 -11.14 13.60 -1.53
N ALA A 49 -10.70 14.17 -2.65
CA ALA A 49 -11.43 14.24 -3.91
C ALA A 49 -10.92 13.18 -4.89
N TRP A 50 -9.60 13.05 -5.01
CA TRP A 50 -8.95 12.18 -5.98
C TRP A 50 -7.64 11.63 -5.45
N VAL A 51 -7.32 10.39 -5.81
CA VAL A 51 -6.03 9.74 -5.54
C VAL A 51 -5.52 9.10 -6.82
N ASP A 52 -4.28 9.39 -7.20
CA ASP A 52 -3.54 8.67 -8.26
C ASP A 52 -2.24 8.12 -7.69
N TYR A 53 -2.08 6.79 -7.76
CA TYR A 53 -0.90 6.10 -7.28
C TYR A 53 -0.46 4.99 -8.25
N HIS A 54 0.56 5.25 -9.08
CA HIS A 54 1.13 4.27 -10.03
C HIS A 54 0.07 3.53 -10.87
N GLY A 55 -0.91 4.25 -11.40
CA GLY A 55 -2.00 3.67 -12.19
C GLY A 55 -3.15 3.07 -11.36
N HIS A 56 -3.09 3.17 -10.04
CA HIS A 56 -4.21 2.96 -9.14
C HIS A 56 -4.88 4.31 -8.87
N THR A 57 -5.88 4.65 -9.69
CA THR A 57 -6.65 5.89 -9.56
C THR A 57 -7.98 5.66 -8.84
N LYS A 58 -8.38 6.58 -7.98
CA LYS A 58 -9.71 6.57 -7.33
C LYS A 58 -10.27 7.98 -7.20
N LYS A 59 -11.44 8.21 -7.83
CA LYS A 59 -12.28 9.40 -7.58
C LYS A 59 -13.17 9.15 -6.37
N VAL A 60 -13.16 10.08 -5.42
CA VAL A 60 -13.96 10.03 -4.19
C VAL A 60 -15.05 11.09 -4.21
N ALA A 61 -14.73 12.32 -4.64
CA ALA A 61 -15.64 13.45 -4.69
C ALA A 61 -15.31 14.37 -5.87
N GLU A 62 -16.18 15.35 -6.13
CA GLU A 62 -15.93 16.39 -7.15
C GLU A 62 -14.99 17.50 -6.68
N HIS A 63 -14.89 17.73 -5.36
CA HIS A 63 -14.10 18.80 -4.75
C HIS A 63 -13.36 18.30 -3.51
N GLY A 64 -12.24 18.95 -3.19
CA GLY A 64 -11.39 18.60 -2.05
C GLY A 64 -9.93 18.45 -2.45
N LYS A 65 -9.22 17.54 -1.79
CA LYS A 65 -7.80 17.30 -2.02
C LYS A 65 -7.52 16.25 -3.08
N LEU A 66 -6.64 16.58 -3.99
CA LEU A 66 -6.04 15.68 -4.97
C LEU A 66 -4.69 15.20 -4.44
N TYR A 67 -4.46 13.89 -4.48
CA TYR A 67 -3.21 13.25 -4.10
C TYR A 67 -2.60 12.58 -5.33
N ASP A 68 -1.48 13.08 -5.83
CA ASP A 68 -0.80 12.58 -7.02
C ASP A 68 0.73 12.63 -6.89
N ASP A 69 1.43 12.40 -8.02
CA ASP A 69 2.89 12.48 -8.14
C ASP A 69 3.64 11.79 -6.99
N ALA A 70 3.23 10.56 -6.70
CA ALA A 70 3.81 9.79 -5.61
C ALA A 70 5.32 9.57 -5.79
N THR A 71 6.07 9.82 -4.73
CA THR A 71 7.53 9.70 -4.63
C THR A 71 7.92 8.94 -3.36
N ASN A 72 9.21 8.57 -3.28
CA ASN A 72 9.78 7.84 -2.12
C ASN A 72 9.00 6.56 -1.77
N ASP A 73 8.64 5.79 -2.79
CA ASP A 73 7.96 4.50 -2.60
C ASP A 73 8.88 3.47 -1.97
N GLU A 74 8.61 3.14 -0.71
CA GLU A 74 9.34 2.12 0.02
C GLU A 74 8.41 0.98 0.39
N ILE A 75 8.70 -0.21 -0.14
CA ILE A 75 8.03 -1.45 0.25
C ILE A 75 9.01 -2.36 0.96
N TRP A 76 8.64 -2.79 2.16
CA TRP A 76 9.40 -3.77 2.93
C TRP A 76 8.45 -4.80 3.54
N PHE A 77 9.01 -5.94 3.94
CA PHE A 77 8.26 -7.05 4.52
C PHE A 77 8.77 -7.31 5.93
N ASP A 78 7.86 -7.63 6.84
CA ASP A 78 8.24 -8.16 8.16
C ASP A 78 8.94 -9.52 8.02
N HIS A 79 9.52 -10.00 9.12
CA HIS A 79 10.02 -11.36 9.25
C HIS A 79 8.95 -12.35 8.79
N ASP A 80 9.25 -13.07 7.72
CA ASP A 80 8.43 -14.19 7.31
C ASP A 80 8.76 -15.40 8.19
N GLY A 81 7.78 -16.27 8.43
CA GLY A 81 8.01 -17.50 9.19
C GLY A 81 8.91 -18.52 8.49
N SER A 82 9.56 -18.16 7.38
CA SER A 82 10.50 -19.03 6.66
C SER A 82 11.84 -19.15 7.38
N GLU A 83 12.18 -18.18 8.24
CA GLU A 83 13.38 -18.21 9.09
C GLU A 83 13.18 -18.98 10.41
N THR A 84 11.94 -19.36 10.75
CA THR A 84 11.63 -20.03 12.02
C THR A 84 11.65 -21.55 11.88
N LYS A 85 12.38 -22.20 12.81
CA LYS A 85 12.63 -23.64 12.98
C LYS A 85 11.52 -24.58 12.45
N PRO A 86 11.88 -25.78 11.95
CA PRO A 86 10.91 -26.80 11.54
C PRO A 86 9.86 -27.03 12.64
N GLY A 87 8.59 -26.76 12.33
CA GLY A 87 7.45 -26.96 13.24
C GLY A 87 6.71 -25.69 13.67
N TYR A 88 7.27 -24.49 13.41
CA TYR A 88 6.66 -23.19 13.79
C TYR A 88 6.40 -22.26 12.59
N TRP A 89 6.15 -22.84 11.42
CA TRP A 89 5.96 -22.11 10.18
C TRP A 89 4.77 -21.14 10.28
N LYS A 90 5.04 -19.85 10.55
CA LYS A 90 4.10 -18.79 10.19
C LYS A 90 4.10 -18.72 8.67
N ARG A 91 3.07 -19.28 8.04
CA ARG A 91 2.92 -19.28 6.57
C ARG A 91 2.38 -17.94 6.09
N GLY A 92 2.94 -16.84 6.57
CA GLY A 92 2.47 -15.49 6.30
C GLY A 92 3.54 -14.44 6.60
N THR A 93 3.28 -13.23 6.10
CA THR A 93 4.14 -12.05 6.28
C THR A 93 3.27 -10.79 6.18
N ILE A 94 3.78 -9.68 6.66
CA ILE A 94 3.16 -8.36 6.52
C ILE A 94 3.97 -7.58 5.49
N ALA A 95 3.30 -6.99 4.51
CA ALA A 95 3.89 -6.00 3.62
C ALA A 95 3.56 -4.60 4.15
N TYR A 96 4.55 -3.74 4.15
CA TYR A 96 4.43 -2.32 4.48
C TYR A 96 4.78 -1.52 3.24
N LEU A 97 4.02 -0.46 3.00
CA LEU A 97 4.27 0.50 1.93
C LEU A 97 4.17 1.91 2.52
N THR A 98 5.21 2.69 2.32
CA THR A 98 5.23 4.12 2.59
C THR A 98 5.45 4.86 1.28
N ALA A 99 4.67 5.91 1.05
CA ALA A 99 4.83 6.77 -0.12
C ALA A 99 4.45 8.22 0.21
N THR A 100 5.06 9.13 -0.51
CA THR A 100 4.92 10.57 -0.32
C THR A 100 4.19 11.17 -1.53
N PHE A 101 3.08 11.87 -1.31
CA PHE A 101 2.23 12.42 -2.35
C PHE A 101 2.32 13.93 -2.38
N HIS A 102 2.22 14.48 -3.58
CA HIS A 102 1.88 15.87 -3.78
C HIS A 102 0.39 16.07 -3.52
N VAL A 103 0.05 17.16 -2.85
CA VAL A 103 -1.31 17.47 -2.41
C VAL A 103 -1.70 18.87 -2.86
N GLU A 104 -2.82 18.94 -3.56
CA GLU A 104 -3.42 20.20 -4.02
C GLU A 104 -4.95 20.19 -3.89
N ASP A 105 -5.55 21.38 -3.91
CA ASP A 105 -7.01 21.54 -3.86
C ASP A 105 -7.62 21.56 -5.27
N VAL A 106 -8.79 20.94 -5.40
CA VAL A 106 -9.65 20.87 -6.60
C VAL A 106 -11.06 21.34 -6.30
#